data_AF-A0A7J4RRL4-F1
#
_entry.id   AF-A0A7J4RRL4-F1
#
_cell.length_a   1.000
_cell.length_b   1.000
_cell.length_c   1.000
_cell.angle_alpha   90.00
_cell.angle_beta   90.00
_cell.angle_gamma   90.00
#
_symmetry.space_group_name_H-M   'P 1'
#
loop_
_entity.id
_entity.type
_entity.pdbx_description
1 polymer ?
#
loop_
_entity_poly.entity_id
_entity_poly.type
_entity_poly.pdbx_seq_one_letter_code
_entity_poly.pdbx_strand_id
1 'polypeptide(L)'
;MTSKNVKMNEIGIFEEALSEYKKAHRLKKLNEQLSIHLNDSIYYLLKYSEKYNLPMPNKPALLRMIENADYIIDQFSPESPNLNKSFYKKPTNPEQINDTDLF
;
A
#
# COMPACT_ATOMS: atom_id res chain seq x y z
N MET A 1 -33.61 40.73 -5.29
CA MET A 1 -32.15 40.84 -5.06
C MET A 1 -31.53 39.66 -4.29
N THR A 2 -32.25 38.55 -4.08
CA THR A 2 -31.79 37.41 -3.24
C THR A 2 -31.00 36.33 -3.98
N SER A 3 -31.25 36.12 -5.28
CA SER A 3 -30.65 35.00 -6.03
C SER A 3 -29.13 35.12 -6.28
N LYS A 4 -28.59 36.34 -6.34
CA LYS A 4 -27.16 36.57 -6.61
C LYS A 4 -26.27 36.31 -5.37
N ASN A 5 -26.75 36.63 -4.17
CA ASN A 5 -26.04 36.36 -2.92
C ASN A 5 -26.04 34.87 -2.54
N VAL A 6 -27.12 34.14 -2.85
CA VAL A 6 -27.19 32.69 -2.62
C VAL A 6 -26.23 31.94 -3.55
N LYS A 7 -26.20 32.28 -4.86
CA LYS A 7 -25.23 31.71 -5.80
C LYS A 7 -23.76 31.92 -5.39
N MET A 8 -23.45 33.08 -4.80
CA MET A 8 -22.09 33.40 -4.37
C MET A 8 -21.66 32.59 -3.14
N ASN A 9 -22.61 32.23 -2.28
CA ASN A 9 -22.39 31.32 -1.15
C ASN A 9 -22.21 29.87 -1.60
N GLU A 10 -23.01 29.42 -2.58
CA GLU A 10 -22.89 28.07 -3.15
C GLU A 10 -21.52 27.84 -3.80
N ILE A 11 -21.01 28.83 -4.56
CA ILE A 11 -19.67 28.75 -5.17
C ILE A 11 -18.59 28.59 -4.11
N GLY A 12 -18.65 29.35 -3.01
CA GLY A 12 -17.70 29.24 -1.90
C GLY A 12 -17.71 27.85 -1.26
N ILE A 13 -18.90 27.26 -1.07
CA ILE A 13 -19.04 25.89 -0.54
C ILE A 13 -18.44 24.86 -1.50
N PHE A 14 -18.64 25.03 -2.81
CA PHE A 14 -18.04 24.13 -3.81
C PHE A 14 -16.51 24.25 -3.86
N GLU A 15 -15.96 25.45 -3.73
CA GLU A 15 -14.52 25.66 -3.67
C GLU A 15 -13.88 25.02 -2.43
N GLU A 16 -14.55 25.15 -1.27
CA GLU A 16 -14.13 24.50 -0.03
C GLU A 16 -14.19 22.97 -0.15
N ALA A 17 -15.30 22.43 -0.66
CA ALA A 17 -15.46 20.99 -0.89
C ALA A 17 -14.37 20.44 -1.85
N LEU A 18 -14.04 21.18 -2.91
CA LEU A 18 -12.97 20.81 -3.84
C LEU A 18 -11.60 20.82 -3.16
N SER A 19 -11.34 21.80 -2.29
CA SER A 19 -10.10 21.90 -1.51
C SER A 19 -9.94 20.71 -0.56
N GLU A 20 -10.98 20.39 0.20
CA GLU A 20 -10.99 19.25 1.12
C GLU A 20 -10.86 17.92 0.38
N TYR A 21 -11.53 17.77 -0.76
CA TYR A 21 -11.37 16.59 -1.62
C TYR A 21 -9.92 16.41 -2.09
N LYS A 22 -9.26 17.48 -2.54
CA LYS A 22 -7.85 17.44 -2.95
C LYS A 22 -6.93 17.04 -1.80
N LYS A 23 -7.18 17.54 -0.58
CA LYS A 23 -6.43 17.15 0.62
C LYS A 23 -6.63 15.66 0.93
N ALA A 24 -7.87 15.18 0.95
CA ALA A 24 -8.20 13.78 1.19
C ALA A 24 -7.55 12.86 0.15
N HIS A 25 -7.60 13.23 -1.13
CA HIS A 25 -6.94 12.48 -2.21
C HIS A 25 -5.42 12.40 -2.02
N ARG A 26 -4.78 13.52 -1.64
CA ARG A 26 -3.33 13.54 -1.35
C ARG A 26 -2.99 12.64 -0.16
N LEU A 27 -3.78 12.70 0.91
CA LEU A 27 -3.59 11.85 2.09
C LEU A 27 -3.77 10.37 1.76
N LYS A 28 -4.77 10.03 0.95
CA LYS A 28 -4.98 8.66 0.46
C LYS A 28 -3.73 8.15 -0.26
N LYS A 29 -3.20 8.91 -1.23
CA LYS A 29 -2.00 8.53 -1.98
C LYS A 29 -0.76 8.39 -1.09
N LEU A 30 -0.60 9.28 -0.11
CA LEU A 30 0.51 9.19 0.84
C LEU A 30 0.38 7.94 1.72
N ASN A 31 -0.83 7.61 2.16
CA ASN A 31 -1.11 6.43 2.96
C ASN A 31 -0.83 5.13 2.19
N GLU A 32 -1.18 5.08 0.91
CA GLU A 32 -0.84 3.98 0.01
C GLU A 32 0.69 3.79 -0.10
N GLN A 33 1.43 4.87 -0.34
CA GLN A 33 2.89 4.84 -0.41
C GLN A 33 3.53 4.37 0.90
N LEU A 34 3.05 4.87 2.04
CA LEU A 34 3.51 4.44 3.36
C LEU A 34 3.24 2.95 3.62
N SER A 35 2.08 2.47 3.20
CA SER A 35 1.71 1.06 3.35
C SER A 35 2.65 0.15 2.55
N ILE A 36 2.96 0.53 1.30
CA ILE A 36 3.95 -0.17 0.47
C ILE A 36 5.33 -0.18 1.14
N HIS A 37 5.82 0.98 1.59
CA HIS A 37 7.15 1.07 2.22
C HIS A 37 7.25 0.27 3.52
N LEU A 38 6.18 0.26 4.33
CA LEU A 38 6.14 -0.54 5.55
C LEU A 38 6.16 -2.03 5.24
N ASN A 39 5.38 -2.45 4.24
CA ASN A 39 5.32 -3.83 3.76
C ASN A 39 6.71 -4.32 3.32
N ASP A 40 7.37 -3.55 2.44
CA ASP A 40 8.71 -3.85 1.93
C ASP A 40 9.75 -3.91 3.07
N SER A 41 9.64 -3.00 4.05
CA SER A 41 10.55 -2.97 5.20
C SER A 41 10.42 -4.22 6.07
N ILE A 42 9.19 -4.66 6.37
CA ILE A 42 8.94 -5.88 7.13
C ILE A 42 9.46 -7.09 6.36
N TYR A 43 9.21 -7.14 5.04
CA TYR A 43 9.72 -8.22 4.20
C TYR A 43 11.25 -8.29 4.23
N TYR A 44 11.92 -7.15 4.07
CA TYR A 44 13.38 -7.07 4.11
C TYR A 44 13.93 -7.59 5.44
N LEU A 45 13.33 -7.18 6.56
CA LEU A 45 13.73 -7.66 7.89
C LEU A 45 13.56 -9.18 8.01
N LEU A 46 12.45 -9.73 7.52
CA LEU A 46 12.23 -11.18 7.51
C LEU A 46 13.29 -11.91 6.68
N LYS A 47 13.58 -11.44 5.47
CA LYS A 47 14.59 -12.05 4.60
C LYS A 47 16.00 -11.94 5.17
N TYR A 48 16.33 -10.80 5.76
CA TYR A 48 17.60 -10.62 6.45
C TYR A 48 17.71 -11.57 7.65
N SER A 49 16.65 -11.71 8.44
CA SER A 49 16.66 -12.66 9.57
C SER A 49 16.85 -14.10 9.12
N GLU A 50 16.23 -14.51 8.01
CA GLU A 50 16.41 -15.84 7.42
C GLU A 50 17.86 -16.05 6.96
N LYS A 51 18.42 -15.08 6.23
CA LYS A 51 19.79 -15.15 5.69
C LYS A 51 20.86 -15.30 6.78
N TYR A 52 20.68 -14.64 7.92
CA TYR A 52 21.65 -14.63 9.01
C TYR A 52 21.22 -15.48 10.22
N ASN A 53 20.16 -16.28 10.07
CA ASN A 53 19.58 -17.12 11.12
C ASN A 53 19.32 -16.37 12.44
N LEU A 54 18.85 -15.11 12.32
CA LEU A 54 18.56 -14.26 13.46
C LEU A 54 17.17 -14.60 14.01
N PRO A 55 17.02 -14.72 15.34
CA PRO A 55 15.72 -14.96 15.95
C PRO A 55 14.80 -13.76 15.72
N MET A 56 13.71 -13.98 15.00
CA MET A 56 12.69 -12.99 14.70
C MET A 56 11.45 -13.29 15.57
N PRO A 57 11.16 -12.48 16.60
CA PRO A 57 9.96 -12.67 17.40
C PRO A 57 8.71 -12.44 16.54
N ASN A 58 7.64 -13.19 16.82
CA ASN A 58 6.33 -13.02 16.19
C ASN A 58 6.33 -13.09 14.65
N LYS A 59 7.25 -13.85 14.04
CA LYS A 59 7.34 -14.07 12.59
C LYS A 59 5.99 -14.36 11.90
N PRO A 60 5.09 -15.21 12.44
CA PRO A 60 3.79 -15.46 11.82
C PRO A 60 2.88 -14.22 11.76
N ALA A 61 2.97 -13.34 12.76
CA ALA A 61 2.20 -12.10 12.76
C ALA A 61 2.72 -11.12 11.70
N LEU A 62 4.04 -11.00 11.55
CA LEU A 62 4.65 -10.16 10.52
C LEU A 62 4.31 -10.63 9.10
N LEU A 63 4.28 -11.95 8.87
CA LEU A 63 3.84 -12.51 7.59
C LEU A 63 2.38 -12.17 7.29
N ARG A 64 1.48 -12.29 8.27
CA ARG A 64 0.07 -11.87 8.11
C ARG A 64 -0.06 -10.37 7.85
N MET A 65 0.80 -9.53 8.44
CA MET A 65 0.79 -8.10 8.17
C MET A 65 1.15 -7.81 6.71
N ILE A 66 2.11 -8.56 6.15
CA ILE A 66 2.46 -8.47 4.71
C ILE A 66 1.27 -8.86 3.84
N GLU A 67 0.67 -10.02 4.12
CA GLU A 67 -0.48 -10.53 3.35
C GLU A 67 -1.66 -9.56 3.38
N ASN A 68 -1.96 -8.98 4.55
CA ASN A 68 -3.01 -7.98 4.69
C ASN A 68 -2.68 -6.68 3.96
N ALA A 69 -1.43 -6.23 4.00
CA ALA A 69 -0.99 -5.04 3.29
C ALA A 69 -1.10 -5.23 1.78
N ASP A 70 -0.64 -6.36 1.25
CA ASP A 70 -0.77 -6.71 -0.17
C ASP A 70 -2.24 -6.73 -0.61
N TYR A 71 -3.12 -7.38 0.16
CA TYR A 71 -4.56 -7.39 -0.12
C TYR A 71 -5.14 -5.98 -0.18
N ILE A 72 -4.79 -5.12 0.80
CA ILE A 72 -5.25 -3.74 0.86
C ILE A 72 -4.76 -2.93 -0.36
N ILE A 73 -3.48 -3.06 -0.71
CA ILE A 73 -2.88 -2.37 -1.86
C ILE A 73 -3.60 -2.77 -3.16
N ASP A 74 -3.89 -4.06 -3.34
CA ASP A 74 -4.60 -4.58 -4.51
C ASP A 74 -6.02 -3.99 -4.63
N GLN A 75 -6.73 -3.79 -3.51
CA GLN A 75 -8.06 -3.17 -3.53
C GLN A 75 -8.03 -1.67 -3.90
N PHE A 76 -6.91 -0.99 -3.63
CA PHE A 76 -6.77 0.45 -3.86
C PHE A 76 -6.08 0.82 -5.19
N SER A 77 -5.51 -0.13 -5.93
CA SER A 77 -4.97 0.05 -7.29
C SER A 77 -5.86 -0.52 -8.41
N PRO A 78 -7.03 0.08 -8.73
CA PRO A 78 -7.78 -0.35 -9.91
C PRO A 78 -7.18 0.10 -11.25
N GLU A 79 -6.25 1.09 -11.30
CA GLU A 79 -5.74 1.65 -12.58
C GLU A 79 -4.27 2.15 -12.56
N SER A 80 -3.33 1.46 -11.89
CA SER A 80 -1.89 1.76 -12.05
C SER A 80 -1.13 0.57 -12.63
N PRO A 81 -0.94 0.48 -13.96
CA PRO A 81 -0.24 -0.65 -14.59
C PRO A 81 1.24 -0.80 -14.20
N ASN A 82 1.80 0.10 -13.38
CA ASN A 82 3.26 0.23 -13.24
C ASN A 82 3.78 0.68 -11.86
N LEU A 83 2.99 0.60 -10.78
CA LEU A 83 3.57 0.78 -9.45
C LEU A 83 4.01 -0.58 -8.93
N ASN A 84 5.30 -0.87 -9.15
CA ASN A 84 6.09 -1.94 -8.54
C ASN A 84 5.28 -3.18 -8.18
N LYS A 85 5.31 -4.18 -9.07
CA LYS A 85 5.14 -5.57 -8.63
C LYS A 85 6.03 -5.75 -7.41
N SER A 86 5.39 -5.89 -6.25
CA SER A 86 6.05 -6.26 -5.00
C SER A 86 7.13 -7.28 -5.33
N PHE A 87 8.36 -7.06 -4.84
CA PHE A 87 9.45 -8.02 -4.99
C PHE A 87 9.10 -9.39 -4.37
N TYR A 88 7.99 -9.44 -3.64
CA TYR A 88 7.33 -10.66 -3.22
C TYR A 88 6.64 -11.36 -4.40
N LYS A 89 7.35 -12.28 -5.05
CA LYS A 89 6.67 -13.39 -5.71
C LYS A 89 6.06 -14.25 -4.60
N LYS A 90 4.73 -14.22 -4.47
CA LYS A 90 3.98 -15.16 -3.63
C LYS A 90 4.52 -16.57 -3.88
N PRO A 91 4.92 -17.35 -2.85
CA PRO A 91 5.36 -18.72 -3.08
C PRO A 91 4.20 -19.51 -3.68
N THR A 92 4.33 -19.87 -4.96
CA THR A 92 3.46 -20.84 -5.62
C THR A 92 3.79 -22.21 -5.05
N ASN A 93 2.92 -22.72 -4.18
CA ASN A 93 2.80 -24.10 -3.67
C ASN A 93 4.11 -24.83 -3.23
N PRO A 94 4.15 -25.47 -2.05
CA PRO A 94 5.38 -26.04 -1.47
C PRO A 94 5.96 -27.29 -2.16
N GLU A 95 5.63 -27.59 -3.42
CA GLU A 95 6.04 -28.84 -4.09
C GLU A 95 7.01 -28.70 -5.27
N GLN A 96 7.50 -27.50 -5.61
CA GLN A 96 8.47 -27.35 -6.71
C GLN A 96 9.53 -26.29 -6.42
N ILE A 97 10.50 -26.61 -5.57
CA ILE A 97 11.82 -25.99 -5.62
C ILE A 97 12.77 -27.07 -6.13
N ASN A 98 13.05 -27.05 -7.43
CA ASN A 98 14.14 -27.84 -7.99
C ASN A 98 15.46 -27.15 -7.64
N ASP A 99 16.40 -27.92 -7.09
CA ASP A 99 17.72 -27.52 -6.58
C ASP A 99 18.71 -27.01 -7.65
N THR A 100 18.26 -26.29 -8.68
CA THR A 100 19.14 -25.89 -9.81
C THR A 100 19.40 -24.40 -9.98
N ASP A 101 18.77 -23.52 -9.21
CA ASP A 101 19.00 -22.06 -9.35
C ASP A 101 19.88 -21.51 -8.22
N LEU A 102 21.04 -22.15 -8.02
CA LEU A 102 22.09 -21.72 -7.08
C LEU A 102 23.42 -21.57 -7.83
N PHE A 103 23.48 -20.59 -8.74
CA PHE A 103 24.71 -19.95 -9.22
C PHE A 103 24.47 -18.44 -9.40
#